data_AF-A0A1Q2YZC4-F1
#
_entry.id   AF-A0A1Q2YZC4-F1
#
_cell.length_a   1.000
_cell.length_b   1.000
_cell.length_c   1.000
_cell.angle_alpha   90.00
_cell.angle_beta   90.00
_cell.angle_gamma   90.00
#
_symmetry.space_group_name_H-M   'P 1'
#
loop_
_entity.id
_entity.type
_entity.pdbx_description
1 polymer ?
#
loop_
_entity_poly.entity_id
_entity_poly.type
_entity_poly.pdbx_seq_one_letter_code
_entity_poly.pdbx_strand_id
1 'polypeptide(L)'
;MTLSRTSSLFLSSARSREELDRDYSPSLFVDSLPAVIGDWGRRTALAKARHAGRLRPDLAYGPHPRERIDYFRAANPSGALLVYLHGGFWQHVSKEESGFLAPGWVEAGVDVAVMDYALAPEVTLPAIVAQARRGLSWLLSEAATLGFDPGRVVVAGHSAGAHLAAMTQIGAAVPLRGLALLSGVFELEPVRRSYVNAVS
;
A
#
# COMPACT_ATOMS: atom_id res chain seq x y z
N MET A 1 27.21 39.75 -11.21
CA MET A 1 26.11 40.58 -10.65
C MET A 1 25.10 40.76 -11.78
N THR A 2 23.86 40.28 -11.75
CA THR A 2 23.00 39.77 -10.67
C THR A 2 21.96 38.90 -11.38
N LEU A 3 21.92 37.58 -11.10
CA LEU A 3 20.87 36.72 -11.65
C LEU A 3 19.61 36.88 -10.79
N SER A 4 18.52 37.18 -11.51
CA SER A 4 17.17 37.41 -11.04
C SER A 4 16.67 36.31 -10.13
N ARG A 5 16.01 36.70 -9.03
CA ARG A 5 15.25 35.82 -8.13
C ARG A 5 14.25 35.02 -8.96
N THR A 6 14.47 33.71 -9.09
CA THR A 6 13.40 32.76 -9.35
C THR A 6 12.56 32.65 -8.09
N SER A 7 11.32 33.10 -8.22
CA SER A 7 10.29 33.12 -7.18
C SER A 7 10.08 31.73 -6.60
N SER A 8 10.41 31.58 -5.31
CA SER A 8 9.95 30.49 -4.46
C SER A 8 8.43 30.56 -4.35
N LEU A 9 7.73 29.57 -4.91
CA LEU A 9 6.28 29.42 -4.83
C LEU A 9 5.86 28.34 -3.82
N PHE A 10 6.71 28.05 -2.82
CA PHE A 10 6.41 27.13 -1.72
C PHE A 10 6.98 27.61 -0.38
N LEU A 11 6.67 28.86 -0.02
CA LEU A 11 6.80 29.32 1.36
C LEU A 11 5.39 29.67 1.87
N SER A 12 4.57 28.66 2.12
CA SER A 12 3.51 28.84 3.11
C SER A 12 4.22 28.93 4.47
N SER A 13 3.77 29.84 5.33
CA SER A 13 4.19 29.97 6.73
C SER A 13 4.53 28.61 7.37
N ALA A 14 5.61 28.54 8.14
CA ALA A 14 5.99 27.32 8.85
C ALA A 14 4.82 26.85 9.73
N ARG A 15 4.08 25.83 9.25
CA ARG A 15 2.95 25.24 9.98
C ARG A 15 3.39 24.79 11.37
N SER A 16 2.56 25.03 12.37
CA SER A 16 2.80 24.61 13.75
C SER A 16 2.71 23.08 13.84
N ARG A 17 3.25 22.50 14.92
CA ARG A 17 3.13 21.06 15.14
C ARG A 17 1.68 20.66 15.37
N GLU A 18 0.91 21.47 16.11
CA GLU A 18 -0.51 21.23 16.36
C GLU A 18 -1.35 21.22 15.06
N GLU A 19 -1.03 22.13 14.12
CA GLU A 19 -1.67 22.15 12.80
C GLU A 19 -1.35 20.89 12.01
N LEU A 20 -0.08 20.48 11.98
CA LEU A 20 0.35 19.26 11.30
C LEU A 20 -0.26 18.01 11.94
N ASP A 21 -0.33 17.95 13.26
CA ASP A 21 -0.91 16.81 13.97
C ASP A 21 -2.39 16.65 13.64
N ARG A 22 -3.14 17.76 13.56
CA ARG A 22 -4.54 17.75 13.13
C ARG A 22 -4.69 17.31 11.67
N ASP A 23 -3.92 17.93 10.77
CA ASP A 23 -4.03 17.69 9.32
C ASP A 23 -3.64 16.25 8.93
N TYR A 24 -2.71 15.65 9.67
CA TYR A 24 -2.22 14.28 9.44
C TYR A 24 -2.88 13.24 10.36
N SER A 25 -3.99 13.56 11.02
CA SER A 25 -4.79 12.61 11.79
C SER A 25 -6.12 12.28 11.09
N PRO A 26 -6.14 11.39 10.07
CA PRO A 26 -7.40 10.89 9.49
C PRO A 26 -8.36 10.30 10.53
N SER A 27 -7.82 9.80 11.65
CA SER A 27 -8.59 9.25 12.77
C SER A 27 -9.51 10.26 13.45
N LEU A 28 -9.22 11.57 13.36
CA LEU A 28 -10.09 12.62 13.90
C LEU A 28 -11.42 12.76 13.12
N PHE A 29 -11.50 12.16 11.93
CA PHE A 29 -12.65 12.25 11.04
C PHE A 29 -13.49 10.96 11.00
N VAL A 30 -13.25 10.03 11.93
CA VAL A 30 -14.06 8.82 12.13
C VAL A 30 -14.44 8.68 13.59
N ASP A 31 -15.65 8.18 13.86
CA ASP A 31 -16.15 8.04 15.24
C ASP A 31 -15.31 7.05 16.07
N SER A 32 -14.78 5.99 15.44
CA SER A 32 -13.92 5.01 16.09
C SER A 32 -13.00 4.31 15.09
N LEU A 33 -11.72 4.68 15.09
CA LEU A 33 -10.70 4.00 14.28
C LEU A 33 -10.60 2.50 14.58
N PRO A 34 -10.61 2.02 15.86
CA PRO A 34 -10.60 0.59 16.14
C PRO A 34 -11.82 -0.15 15.58
N ALA A 35 -13.02 0.44 15.63
CA ALA A 35 -14.21 -0.18 15.06
C ALA A 35 -14.12 -0.29 13.54
N VAL A 36 -13.60 0.74 12.88
CA VAL A 36 -13.35 0.74 11.43
C VAL A 36 -12.35 -0.35 11.03
N ILE A 37 -11.21 -0.43 11.72
CA ILE A 37 -10.19 -1.46 11.48
C ILE A 37 -10.78 -2.86 11.75
N GLY A 38 -11.56 -3.02 12.81
CA GLY A 38 -12.25 -4.26 13.12
C GLY A 38 -13.22 -4.71 12.03
N ASP A 39 -13.99 -3.79 11.45
CA ASP A 39 -14.87 -4.09 10.31
C ASP A 39 -14.07 -4.49 9.06
N TRP A 40 -12.95 -3.82 8.79
CA TRP A 40 -12.06 -4.20 7.68
C TRP A 40 -11.49 -5.61 7.85
N GLY A 41 -11.06 -5.97 9.05
CA GLY A 41 -10.61 -7.32 9.40
C GLY A 41 -11.72 -8.36 9.20
N ARG A 42 -12.92 -8.09 9.74
CA ARG A 42 -14.09 -8.96 9.57
C ARG A 42 -14.42 -9.18 8.09
N ARG A 43 -14.43 -8.12 7.28
CA ARG A 43 -14.73 -8.20 5.84
C ARG A 43 -13.63 -8.91 5.07
N THR A 44 -12.37 -8.74 5.47
CA THR A 44 -11.24 -9.48 4.88
C THR A 44 -11.33 -10.96 5.18
N ALA A 45 -11.65 -11.35 6.42
CA ALA A 45 -11.88 -12.75 6.78
C ALA A 45 -13.03 -13.38 5.98
N LEU A 46 -14.14 -12.64 5.80
CA LEU A 46 -15.25 -13.08 4.94
C LEU A 46 -14.82 -13.25 3.47
N ALA A 47 -14.02 -12.32 2.95
CA ALA A 47 -13.47 -12.43 1.60
C ALA A 47 -12.59 -13.69 1.44
N LYS A 48 -11.69 -13.94 2.40
CA LYS A 48 -10.85 -15.14 2.42
C LYS A 48 -11.70 -16.42 2.46
N ALA A 49 -12.67 -16.50 3.35
CA ALA A 49 -13.55 -17.65 3.48
C ALA A 49 -14.36 -17.92 2.19
N ARG A 50 -14.94 -16.86 1.60
CA ARG A 50 -15.70 -16.95 0.34
C ARG A 50 -14.87 -17.47 -0.83
N HIS A 51 -13.57 -17.18 -0.84
CA HIS A 51 -12.66 -17.53 -1.92
C HIS A 51 -11.65 -18.62 -1.54
N ALA A 52 -11.85 -19.36 -0.45
CA ALA A 52 -10.87 -20.31 0.09
C ALA A 52 -10.33 -21.32 -0.93
N GLY A 53 -11.18 -21.83 -1.83
CA GLY A 53 -10.76 -22.77 -2.89
C GLY A 53 -9.89 -22.16 -4.00
N ARG A 54 -9.73 -20.84 -4.04
CA ARG A 54 -8.94 -20.08 -5.02
C ARG A 54 -8.04 -19.03 -4.37
N LEU A 55 -7.90 -19.08 -3.05
CA LEU A 55 -7.00 -18.24 -2.28
C LEU A 55 -5.68 -19.01 -2.09
N ARG A 56 -4.56 -18.34 -2.35
CA ARG A 56 -3.23 -18.77 -1.92
C ARG A 56 -2.77 -17.80 -0.83
N PRO A 57 -2.99 -18.12 0.46
CA PRO A 57 -2.61 -17.23 1.54
C PRO A 57 -1.11 -17.31 1.83
N ASP A 58 -0.58 -16.27 2.47
CA ASP A 58 0.76 -16.26 3.08
C ASP A 58 1.94 -16.65 2.16
N LEU A 59 1.87 -16.28 0.89
CA LEU A 59 2.99 -16.43 -0.03
C LEU A 59 4.14 -15.52 0.41
N ALA A 60 5.30 -16.11 0.71
CA ALA A 60 6.49 -15.36 1.13
C ALA A 60 7.24 -14.80 -0.07
N TYR A 61 7.49 -13.49 -0.07
CA TYR A 61 8.30 -12.82 -1.10
C TYR A 61 9.66 -12.33 -0.57
N GLY A 62 9.90 -12.44 0.74
CA GLY A 62 11.10 -11.97 1.39
C GLY A 62 11.29 -12.54 2.79
N PRO A 63 12.45 -12.25 3.42
CA PRO A 63 12.88 -12.89 4.67
C PRO A 63 12.07 -12.44 5.90
N HIS A 64 11.52 -11.23 5.91
CA HIS A 64 10.76 -10.74 7.05
C HIS A 64 9.44 -11.53 7.21
N PRO A 65 8.97 -11.82 8.44
CA PRO A 65 7.70 -12.52 8.66
C PRO A 65 6.49 -11.85 8.02
N ARG A 66 6.53 -10.52 7.88
CA ARG A 66 5.50 -9.70 7.21
C ARG A 66 5.68 -9.52 5.70
N GLU A 67 6.78 -10.00 5.09
CA GLU A 67 6.92 -10.00 3.63
C GLU A 67 6.07 -11.13 3.03
N ARG A 68 4.75 -10.94 3.07
CA ARG A 68 3.72 -11.94 2.74
C ARG A 68 2.68 -11.38 1.78
N ILE A 69 2.11 -12.25 0.97
CA ILE A 69 1.03 -11.95 0.02
C ILE A 69 -0.12 -12.93 0.20
N ASP A 70 -1.34 -12.39 0.27
CA ASP A 70 -2.54 -13.19 0.03
C ASP A 70 -2.97 -13.00 -1.43
N TYR A 71 -2.94 -14.08 -2.21
CA TYR A 71 -3.26 -14.06 -3.64
C TYR A 71 -4.65 -14.67 -3.89
N PHE A 72 -5.59 -13.85 -4.33
CA PHE A 72 -6.95 -14.25 -4.69
C PHE A 72 -7.05 -14.45 -6.19
N ARG A 73 -7.38 -15.67 -6.62
CA ARG A 73 -7.58 -16.00 -8.04
C ARG A 73 -9.05 -15.89 -8.46
N ALA A 74 -9.29 -15.18 -9.56
CA ALA A 74 -10.58 -15.12 -10.22
C ALA A 74 -11.00 -16.50 -10.75
N ALA A 75 -12.32 -16.75 -10.84
CA ALA A 75 -12.82 -18.03 -11.36
C ALA A 75 -12.54 -18.15 -12.87
N ASN A 76 -12.73 -17.03 -13.57
CA ASN A 76 -12.48 -16.86 -14.99
C ASN A 76 -11.45 -15.72 -15.14
N PRO A 77 -10.15 -16.01 -14.92
CA PRO A 77 -9.12 -14.98 -14.90
C PRO A 77 -8.90 -14.41 -16.29
N SER A 78 -8.95 -13.08 -16.39
CA SER A 78 -8.67 -12.33 -17.61
C SER A 78 -7.17 -12.22 -17.92
N GLY A 79 -6.31 -12.66 -16.99
CA GLY A 79 -4.86 -12.42 -17.00
C GLY A 79 -4.43 -11.09 -16.38
N ALA A 80 -5.36 -10.23 -15.95
CA ALA A 80 -5.03 -9.01 -15.24
C ALA A 80 -4.78 -9.27 -13.74
N LEU A 81 -3.83 -8.52 -13.17
CA LEU A 81 -3.52 -8.55 -11.74
C LEU A 81 -3.64 -7.15 -11.13
N LEU A 82 -4.35 -7.06 -10.01
CA LEU A 82 -4.29 -5.92 -9.10
C LEU A 82 -3.39 -6.26 -7.92
N VAL A 83 -2.29 -5.54 -7.78
CA VAL A 83 -1.45 -5.58 -6.57
C VAL A 83 -1.90 -4.47 -5.64
N TYR A 84 -2.23 -4.78 -4.39
CA TYR A 84 -2.71 -3.81 -3.42
C TYR A 84 -1.78 -3.69 -2.21
N LEU A 85 -1.38 -2.45 -1.90
CA LEU A 85 -0.60 -2.09 -0.73
C LEU A 85 -1.47 -1.30 0.27
N HIS A 86 -1.52 -1.78 1.51
CA HIS A 86 -2.36 -1.18 2.55
C HIS A 86 -1.81 0.15 3.10
N GLY A 87 -2.62 0.85 3.89
CA GLY A 87 -2.24 2.13 4.51
C GLY A 87 -1.64 1.96 5.91
N GLY A 88 -1.95 2.90 6.81
CA GLY A 88 -1.61 2.80 8.23
C GLY A 88 -0.30 3.49 8.63
N PHE A 89 0.07 4.59 7.94
CA PHE A 89 1.29 5.37 8.24
C PHE A 89 2.57 4.53 8.35
N TRP A 90 2.66 3.42 7.61
CA TRP A 90 3.78 2.47 7.68
C TRP A 90 3.99 1.86 9.09
N GLN A 91 3.06 2.04 10.02
CA GLN A 91 3.17 1.70 11.44
C GLN A 91 2.07 0.76 11.92
N HIS A 92 0.97 0.65 11.16
CA HIS A 92 -0.22 -0.08 11.56
C HIS A 92 -0.82 -0.89 10.40
N VAL A 93 -1.84 -1.69 10.75
CA VAL A 93 -2.59 -2.61 9.87
C VAL A 93 -1.70 -3.64 9.17
N SER A 94 -2.34 -4.58 8.49
CA SER A 94 -1.69 -5.68 7.77
C SER A 94 -2.54 -6.13 6.57
N LYS A 95 -2.12 -7.18 5.89
CA LYS A 95 -2.97 -7.85 4.89
C LYS A 95 -4.27 -8.40 5.48
N GLU A 96 -4.31 -8.70 6.80
CA GLU A 96 -5.48 -9.24 7.48
C GLU A 96 -6.64 -8.24 7.57
N GLU A 97 -6.37 -6.94 7.48
CA GLU A 97 -7.39 -5.89 7.45
C GLU A 97 -7.54 -5.27 6.04
N SER A 98 -6.94 -5.85 5.01
CA SER A 98 -6.78 -5.17 3.71
C SER A 98 -7.31 -5.94 2.51
N GLY A 99 -7.67 -7.22 2.68
CA GLY A 99 -8.20 -8.07 1.61
C GLY A 99 -9.69 -7.88 1.29
N PHE A 100 -10.40 -7.03 2.03
CA PHE A 100 -11.85 -6.80 1.83
C PHE A 100 -12.25 -6.27 0.45
N LEU A 101 -11.31 -5.71 -0.33
CA LEU A 101 -11.56 -5.24 -1.70
C LEU A 101 -11.47 -6.35 -2.75
N ALA A 102 -10.83 -7.48 -2.44
CA ALA A 102 -10.56 -8.54 -3.40
C ALA A 102 -11.84 -9.10 -4.09
N PRO A 103 -12.97 -9.32 -3.39
CA PRO A 103 -14.16 -9.90 -4.00
C PRO A 103 -14.68 -9.15 -5.23
N GLY A 104 -14.68 -7.81 -5.21
CA GLY A 104 -15.17 -7.01 -6.34
C GLY A 104 -14.34 -7.20 -7.62
N TRP A 105 -13.02 -7.36 -7.47
CA TRP A 105 -12.11 -7.54 -8.60
C TRP A 105 -12.08 -8.98 -9.12
N VAL A 106 -12.06 -9.97 -8.23
CA VAL A 106 -12.04 -11.39 -8.62
C VAL A 106 -13.35 -11.83 -9.26
N GLU A 107 -14.47 -11.21 -8.92
CA GLU A 107 -15.75 -11.39 -9.62
C GLU A 107 -15.72 -10.78 -11.04
N ALA A 108 -14.97 -9.70 -11.23
CA ALA A 108 -14.75 -9.07 -12.53
C ALA A 108 -13.63 -9.74 -13.37
N GLY A 109 -13.09 -10.89 -12.93
CA GLY A 109 -12.05 -11.62 -13.66
C GLY A 109 -10.63 -11.08 -13.47
N VAL A 110 -10.39 -10.26 -12.45
CA VAL A 110 -9.07 -9.70 -12.12
C VAL A 110 -8.51 -10.42 -10.90
N ASP A 111 -7.32 -11.00 -11.00
CA ASP A 111 -6.64 -11.58 -9.84
C ASP A 111 -6.17 -10.46 -8.90
N VAL A 112 -6.10 -10.73 -7.59
CA VAL A 112 -5.72 -9.72 -6.59
C VAL A 112 -4.61 -10.26 -5.70
N ALA A 113 -3.50 -9.53 -5.61
CA ALA A 113 -2.43 -9.78 -4.64
C ALA A 113 -2.47 -8.70 -3.55
N VAL A 114 -2.85 -9.09 -2.33
CA VAL A 114 -2.82 -8.21 -1.15
C VAL A 114 -1.45 -8.37 -0.50
N MET A 115 -0.60 -7.35 -0.63
CA MET A 115 0.77 -7.34 -0.10
C MET A 115 0.80 -6.78 1.32
N ASP A 116 1.51 -7.47 2.20
CA ASP A 116 1.93 -6.98 3.52
C ASP A 116 3.42 -6.60 3.49
N TYR A 117 3.86 -5.81 4.46
CA TYR A 117 5.25 -5.38 4.63
C TYR A 117 5.55 -5.13 6.11
N ALA A 118 6.82 -5.04 6.47
CA ALA A 118 7.24 -4.72 7.83
C ALA A 118 6.89 -3.27 8.20
N LEU A 119 6.73 -3.00 9.50
CA LEU A 119 6.26 -1.71 9.98
C LEU A 119 7.36 -0.95 10.71
N ALA A 120 7.27 0.38 10.71
CA ALA A 120 8.03 1.22 11.60
C ALA A 120 7.45 1.13 13.04
N PRO A 121 8.29 1.29 14.09
CA PRO A 121 9.72 1.61 14.02
C PRO A 121 10.65 0.39 13.88
N GLU A 122 10.11 -0.84 13.84
CA GLU A 122 10.91 -2.07 13.69
C GLU A 122 11.84 -2.01 12.47
N VAL A 123 11.33 -1.50 11.35
CA VAL A 123 12.12 -1.21 10.15
C VAL A 123 12.01 0.26 9.73
N THR A 124 13.03 0.75 9.02
CA THR A 124 13.04 2.11 8.49
C THR A 124 12.15 2.23 7.25
N LEU A 125 11.58 3.41 6.98
CA LEU A 125 10.79 3.64 5.76
C LEU A 125 11.53 3.28 4.46
N PRO A 126 12.84 3.57 4.29
CA PRO A 126 13.61 3.07 3.14
C PRO A 126 13.61 1.53 3.03
N ALA A 127 13.69 0.81 4.15
CA ALA A 127 13.60 -0.65 4.15
C ALA A 127 12.20 -1.13 3.73
N ILE A 128 11.14 -0.47 4.18
CA ILE A 128 9.74 -0.75 3.76
C ILE A 128 9.58 -0.51 2.26
N VAL A 129 10.13 0.58 1.71
CA VAL A 129 10.15 0.83 0.27
C VAL A 129 10.88 -0.29 -0.48
N ALA A 130 12.02 -0.76 0.03
CA ALA A 130 12.75 -1.87 -0.56
C ALA A 130 11.94 -3.17 -0.51
N GLN A 131 11.18 -3.42 0.55
CA GLN A 131 10.26 -4.57 0.66
C GLN A 131 9.14 -4.50 -0.39
N ALA A 132 8.49 -3.35 -0.55
CA ALA A 132 7.43 -3.18 -1.56
C ALA A 132 7.95 -3.43 -3.00
N ARG A 133 9.14 -2.92 -3.32
CA ARG A 133 9.80 -3.18 -4.61
C ARG A 133 10.13 -4.66 -4.80
N ARG A 134 10.68 -5.31 -3.78
CA ARG A 134 10.97 -6.75 -3.82
C ARG A 134 9.71 -7.57 -4.03
N GLY A 135 8.63 -7.29 -3.30
CA GLY A 135 7.39 -8.04 -3.45
C GLY A 135 6.75 -7.88 -4.82
N LEU A 136 6.81 -6.68 -5.42
CA LEU A 136 6.37 -6.50 -6.81
C LEU A 136 7.26 -7.27 -7.80
N SER A 137 8.59 -7.20 -7.63
CA SER A 137 9.52 -7.96 -8.46
C SER A 137 9.29 -9.46 -8.35
N TRP A 138 9.04 -9.97 -7.14
CA TRP A 138 8.73 -11.37 -6.89
C TRP A 138 7.41 -11.79 -7.55
N LEU A 139 6.36 -10.97 -7.45
CA LEU A 139 5.10 -11.24 -8.16
C LEU A 139 5.33 -11.37 -9.66
N LEU A 140 6.07 -10.43 -10.26
CA LEU A 140 6.37 -10.46 -11.69
C LEU A 140 7.18 -11.69 -12.09
N SER A 141 8.12 -12.16 -11.27
CA SER A 141 8.81 -13.44 -11.53
C SER A 141 7.90 -14.66 -11.42
N GLU A 142 6.85 -14.57 -10.61
CA GLU A 142 5.85 -15.64 -10.42
C GLU A 142 4.66 -15.55 -11.39
N ALA A 143 4.69 -14.65 -12.38
CA ALA A 143 3.55 -14.41 -13.28
C ALA A 143 3.05 -15.68 -13.98
N ALA A 144 3.97 -16.54 -14.45
CA ALA A 144 3.61 -17.82 -15.06
C ALA A 144 2.99 -18.80 -14.06
N THR A 145 3.56 -18.90 -12.85
CA THR A 145 3.09 -19.78 -11.76
C THR A 145 1.73 -19.38 -11.21
N LEU A 146 1.49 -18.06 -11.12
CA LEU A 146 0.26 -17.47 -10.61
C LEU A 146 -0.79 -17.28 -11.72
N GLY A 147 -0.38 -17.35 -12.98
CA GLY A 147 -1.26 -17.38 -14.14
C GLY A 147 -1.86 -16.03 -14.48
N PHE A 148 -1.05 -14.97 -14.44
CA PHE A 148 -1.40 -13.62 -14.91
C PHE A 148 -0.37 -13.11 -15.94
N ASP A 149 -0.76 -12.10 -16.72
CA ASP A 149 0.08 -11.44 -17.71
C ASP A 149 0.86 -10.28 -17.06
N PRO A 150 2.21 -10.31 -17.05
CA PRO A 150 3.01 -9.24 -16.44
C PRO A 150 2.78 -7.88 -17.13
N GLY A 151 2.30 -7.83 -18.38
CA GLY A 151 1.91 -6.59 -19.08
C GLY A 151 0.57 -6.02 -18.64
N ARG A 152 -0.19 -6.71 -17.79
CA ARG A 152 -1.54 -6.33 -17.32
C ARG A 152 -1.63 -6.16 -15.81
N VAL A 153 -0.52 -5.77 -15.19
CA VAL A 153 -0.43 -5.51 -13.75
C VAL A 153 -0.75 -4.05 -13.44
N VAL A 154 -1.68 -3.82 -12.52
CA VAL A 154 -1.93 -2.51 -11.91
C VAL A 154 -1.50 -2.58 -10.44
N VAL A 155 -0.74 -1.59 -9.98
CA VAL A 155 -0.41 -1.45 -8.56
C VAL A 155 -1.29 -0.35 -7.97
N ALA A 156 -2.04 -0.70 -6.94
CA ALA A 156 -2.87 0.21 -6.17
C ALA A 156 -2.37 0.30 -4.73
N GLY A 157 -2.61 1.44 -4.11
CA GLY A 157 -2.39 1.58 -2.68
C GLY A 157 -3.24 2.68 -2.07
N HIS A 158 -3.45 2.59 -0.76
CA HIS A 158 -4.20 3.56 0.01
C HIS A 158 -3.29 4.27 1.02
N SER A 159 -3.35 5.60 1.11
CA SER A 159 -2.59 6.40 2.08
C SER A 159 -1.07 6.09 2.02
N ALA A 160 -0.48 5.60 3.10
CA ALA A 160 0.91 5.12 3.14
C ALA A 160 1.22 4.06 2.06
N GLY A 161 0.24 3.23 1.68
CA GLY A 161 0.36 2.25 0.59
C GLY A 161 0.38 2.89 -0.79
N ALA A 162 -0.29 4.03 -0.98
CA ALA A 162 -0.21 4.79 -2.23
C ALA A 162 1.20 5.38 -2.42
N HIS A 163 1.82 5.84 -1.34
CA HIS A 163 3.23 6.20 -1.33
C HIS A 163 4.11 5.01 -1.75
N LEU A 164 3.92 3.83 -1.15
CA LEU A 164 4.69 2.64 -1.51
C LEU A 164 4.47 2.21 -2.96
N ALA A 165 3.23 2.24 -3.45
CA ALA A 165 2.88 1.97 -4.85
C ALA A 165 3.64 2.89 -5.81
N ALA A 166 3.66 4.21 -5.55
CA ALA A 166 4.45 5.15 -6.34
C ALA A 166 5.96 4.85 -6.27
N MET A 167 6.47 4.53 -5.07
CA MET A 167 7.88 4.21 -4.88
C MET A 167 8.33 2.93 -5.59
N THR A 168 7.41 2.02 -5.97
CA THR A 168 7.75 0.86 -6.83
C THR A 168 8.18 1.25 -8.24
N GLN A 169 7.84 2.45 -8.69
CA GLN A 169 8.15 2.94 -10.05
C GLN A 169 9.24 4.01 -10.08
N ILE A 170 9.68 4.51 -8.93
CA ILE A 170 10.74 5.51 -8.84
C ILE A 170 12.11 4.80 -8.75
N GLY A 171 13.05 5.15 -9.61
CA GLY A 171 14.45 4.71 -9.56
C GLY A 171 14.76 3.33 -10.17
N ALA A 172 13.81 2.40 -10.19
CA ALA A 172 13.94 1.09 -10.83
C ALA A 172 12.57 0.56 -11.26
N ALA A 173 11.96 1.20 -12.26
CA ALA A 173 10.62 0.88 -12.71
C ALA A 173 10.58 -0.50 -13.41
N VAL A 174 9.64 -1.33 -12.98
CA VAL A 174 9.21 -2.51 -13.73
C VAL A 174 8.00 -2.15 -14.60
N PRO A 175 7.79 -2.77 -15.77
CA PRO A 175 6.64 -2.47 -16.61
C PRO A 175 5.32 -2.71 -15.86
N LEU A 176 4.46 -1.70 -15.79
CA LEU A 176 3.10 -1.78 -15.23
C LEU A 176 2.09 -1.21 -16.21
N ARG A 177 0.86 -1.72 -16.16
CA ARG A 177 -0.27 -1.21 -16.94
C ARG A 177 -0.82 0.10 -16.38
N GLY A 178 -0.63 0.34 -15.09
CA GLY A 178 -1.06 1.57 -14.41
C GLY A 178 -0.81 1.57 -12.91
N LEU A 179 -1.00 2.75 -12.31
CA LEU A 179 -0.99 2.97 -10.87
C LEU A 179 -2.33 3.57 -10.42
N ALA A 180 -2.85 3.12 -9.28
CA ALA A 180 -4.02 3.72 -8.62
C ALA A 180 -3.63 4.19 -7.20
N LEU A 181 -3.45 5.50 -7.05
CA LEU A 181 -2.86 6.10 -5.84
C LEU A 181 -3.94 6.79 -5.00
N LEU A 182 -4.55 6.04 -4.07
CA LEU A 182 -5.74 6.48 -3.34
C LEU A 182 -5.35 7.23 -2.07
N SER A 183 -5.71 8.51 -1.99
CA SER A 183 -5.50 9.36 -0.80
C SER A 183 -4.05 9.34 -0.29
N GLY A 184 -3.08 9.34 -1.20
CA GLY A 184 -1.67 9.14 -0.89
C GLY A 184 -0.97 10.34 -0.25
N VAL A 185 0.10 10.04 0.49
CA VAL A 185 1.00 11.03 1.09
C VAL A 185 2.36 10.98 0.39
N PHE A 186 2.73 12.03 -0.33
CA PHE A 186 3.93 12.04 -1.19
C PHE A 186 5.00 13.04 -0.73
N GLU A 187 4.61 14.05 0.05
CA GLU A 187 5.52 14.96 0.73
C GLU A 187 5.65 14.51 2.19
N LEU A 188 6.84 14.02 2.57
CA LEU A 188 7.06 13.43 3.89
C LEU A 188 7.62 14.42 4.92
N GLU A 189 8.08 15.60 4.51
CA GLU A 189 8.63 16.58 5.45
C GLU A 189 7.60 17.06 6.49
N PRO A 190 6.33 17.33 6.13
CA PRO A 190 5.31 17.64 7.13
C PRO A 190 5.02 16.45 8.06
N VAL A 191 5.01 15.21 7.53
CA VAL A 191 4.80 13.99 8.32
C VAL A 191 5.90 13.81 9.36
N ARG A 192 7.16 14.03 8.98
CA ARG A 192 8.34 13.97 9.86
C ARG A 192 8.23 14.91 11.05
N ARG A 193 7.49 16.01 10.90
CA ARG A 193 7.27 17.06 11.90
C ARG A 193 5.97 16.89 12.70
N SER A 194 5.17 15.86 12.39
CA SER A 194 3.91 15.53 13.06
C SER A 194 4.07 14.42 14.11
N TYR A 195 2.99 14.13 14.85
CA TYR A 195 2.89 13.04 15.83
C TYR A 195 3.20 11.66 15.23
N VAL A 196 3.01 11.47 13.92
CA VAL A 196 3.33 10.20 13.23
C VAL A 196 4.80 9.83 13.43
N ASN A 197 5.69 10.80 13.57
CA ASN A 197 7.12 10.58 13.81
C ASN A 197 7.52 10.86 15.27
N ALA A 198 6.55 10.99 16.19
CA ALA A 198 6.84 11.04 17.61
C ALA A 198 7.22 9.63 18.07
N VAL A 199 8.43 9.48 18.63
CA VAL A 199 8.86 8.22 19.24
C VAL A 199 7.99 7.99 20.47
N SER A 200 7.20 6.91 20.47
CA SER A 200 6.50 6.38 21.64
C SER A 200 7.43 5.52 22.49
#